data_AF-K2FTM0-F1
#
_entry.id   AF-K2FTM0-F1
#
_cell.length_a   1.000
_cell.length_b   1.000
_cell.length_c   1.000
_cell.angle_alpha   90.00
_cell.angle_beta   90.00
_cell.angle_gamma   90.00
#
_symmetry.space_group_name_H-M   'P 1'
#
loop_
_entity.id
_entity.type
_entity.pdbx_description
1 polymer ?
#
loop_
_entity_poly.entity_id
_entity_poly.type
_entity_poly.pdbx_seq_one_letter_code
_entity_poly.pdbx_strand_id
1 'polypeptide(L)'
;MTNFDITKYSKAELQDISKILKKYKNLKKNIGKKSSEIMHYELSWDHKVVIEFFPTIIKENVLDVARNIYINVFWIEIDENILVWKPNSNLQGWIRLFFGDDMLDVSFESVSNNLRKI
;
A
#
# COMPACT_ATOMS: atom_id res chain seq x y z
N MET A 1 13.13 -14.65 -23.56
CA MET A 1 12.27 -13.66 -24.23
C MET A 1 10.95 -14.33 -24.52
N THR A 2 9.86 -13.91 -23.87
CA THR A 2 8.50 -14.37 -24.19
C THR A 2 8.09 -13.75 -25.52
N ASN A 3 7.75 -14.57 -26.52
CA ASN A 3 7.24 -14.09 -27.80
C ASN A 3 5.83 -13.51 -27.59
N PHE A 4 5.71 -12.19 -27.66
CA PHE A 4 4.41 -11.52 -27.64
C PHE A 4 3.79 -11.58 -29.04
N ASP A 5 2.76 -12.40 -29.21
CA ASP A 5 2.03 -12.55 -30.47
C ASP A 5 0.78 -11.66 -30.45
N ILE A 6 0.84 -10.55 -31.20
CA ILE A 6 -0.23 -9.53 -31.25
C ILE A 6 -1.51 -10.05 -31.91
N THR A 7 -1.41 -11.13 -32.70
CA THR A 7 -2.55 -11.69 -33.47
C THR A 7 -3.55 -12.45 -32.60
N LYS A 8 -3.18 -12.75 -31.35
CA LYS A 8 -4.02 -13.45 -30.38
C LYS A 8 -5.00 -12.56 -29.62
N TYR A 9 -4.90 -11.24 -29.80
CA TYR A 9 -5.70 -10.26 -29.07
C TYR A 9 -6.73 -9.60 -29.99
N SER A 10 -7.92 -9.37 -29.47
CA SER A 10 -8.95 -8.56 -30.11
C SER A 10 -8.54 -7.09 -30.22
N LYS A 11 -9.20 -6.36 -31.11
CA LYS A 11 -9.00 -4.91 -31.26
C LYS A 11 -9.23 -4.15 -29.94
N ALA A 12 -10.20 -4.57 -29.14
CA ALA A 12 -10.51 -3.95 -27.85
C ALA A 12 -9.35 -4.15 -26.86
N GLU A 13 -8.86 -5.38 -26.73
CA GLU A 13 -7.72 -5.70 -25.86
C GLU A 13 -6.46 -4.94 -26.27
N LEU A 14 -6.19 -4.83 -27.57
CA LEU A 14 -5.06 -4.04 -28.08
C LEU A 14 -5.20 -2.54 -27.78
N GLN A 15 -6.43 -2.00 -27.82
CA GLN A 15 -6.69 -0.62 -27.44
C GLN A 15 -6.44 -0.39 -25.95
N ASP A 16 -6.83 -1.32 -25.09
CA ASP A 16 -6.62 -1.21 -23.65
C ASP A 16 -5.15 -1.38 -23.26
N ILE A 17 -4.44 -2.33 -23.87
CA ILE A 17 -2.97 -2.46 -23.75
C ILE A 17 -2.29 -1.14 -24.18
N SER A 18 -2.74 -0.52 -25.27
CA SER A 18 -2.19 0.76 -25.73
C SER A 18 -2.37 1.89 -24.70
N LYS A 19 -3.52 1.96 -24.03
CA LYS A 19 -3.77 2.94 -22.96
C LYS A 19 -2.83 2.71 -21.77
N ILE A 20 -2.69 1.46 -21.33
CA ILE A 20 -1.80 1.07 -20.22
C ILE A 20 -0.35 1.44 -20.53
N LEU A 21 0.14 1.14 -21.74
CA LEU A 21 1.50 1.47 -22.17
C LEU A 21 1.73 2.99 -22.24
N LYS A 22 0.76 3.76 -22.73
CA LYS A 22 0.83 5.23 -22.74
C LYS A 22 0.91 5.78 -21.31
N LYS A 23 0.10 5.25 -20.41
CA LYS A 23 0.11 5.63 -18.99
C LYS A 23 1.46 5.32 -18.34
N TYR A 24 1.98 4.10 -18.52
CA TYR A 24 3.31 3.71 -18.03
C TYR A 24 4.42 4.64 -18.56
N LYS A 25 4.40 4.95 -19.86
CA LYS A 25 5.39 5.87 -20.46
C LYS A 25 5.34 7.26 -19.83
N ASN A 26 4.15 7.78 -19.57
CA ASN A 26 3.96 9.07 -18.90
C ASN A 26 4.45 9.04 -17.45
N LEU A 27 4.09 8.00 -16.69
CA LEU A 27 4.58 7.83 -15.32
C LEU A 27 6.10 7.72 -15.28
N LYS A 28 6.70 6.91 -16.17
CA LYS A 28 8.16 6.76 -16.24
C LYS A 28 8.87 8.09 -16.51
N LYS A 29 8.26 8.97 -17.32
CA LYS A 29 8.77 10.31 -17.60
C LYS A 29 8.72 11.22 -16.36
N ASN A 30 7.65 11.14 -15.57
CA ASN A 30 7.40 12.07 -14.46
C ASN A 30 8.01 11.62 -13.13
N ILE A 31 7.98 10.32 -12.82
CA ILE A 31 8.38 9.76 -11.51
C ILE A 31 9.46 8.66 -11.61
N GLY A 32 10.00 8.42 -12.81
CA GLY A 32 11.16 7.57 -13.01
C GLY A 32 10.95 6.13 -12.50
N LYS A 33 11.85 5.65 -11.64
CA LYS A 33 11.87 4.25 -11.18
C LYS A 33 10.61 3.83 -10.42
N LYS A 34 9.89 4.76 -9.80
CA LYS A 34 8.62 4.47 -9.09
C LYS A 34 7.45 4.14 -10.03
N SER A 35 7.56 4.43 -11.34
CA SER A 35 6.47 4.20 -12.29
C SER A 35 6.04 2.74 -12.40
N SER A 36 7.00 1.81 -12.28
CA SER A 36 6.70 0.38 -12.35
C SER A 36 5.95 -0.10 -11.11
N GLU A 37 6.25 0.44 -9.93
CA GLU A 37 5.58 0.11 -8.68
C GLU A 37 4.13 0.63 -8.70
N ILE A 38 3.91 1.88 -9.14
CA ILE A 38 2.55 2.44 -9.29
C ILE A 38 1.72 1.66 -10.31
N MET A 39 2.26 1.36 -11.50
CA MET A 39 1.50 0.57 -12.48
C MET A 39 1.26 -0.87 -12.03
N HIS A 40 2.17 -1.47 -11.26
CA HIS A 40 1.93 -2.78 -10.66
C HIS A 40 0.70 -2.73 -9.75
N TYR A 41 0.64 -1.76 -8.83
CA TYR A 41 -0.49 -1.62 -7.91
C TYR A 41 -1.82 -1.38 -8.61
N GLU A 42 -1.83 -0.51 -9.61
CA GLU A 42 -3.07 -0.19 -10.32
C GLU A 42 -3.58 -1.37 -11.16
N LEU A 43 -2.67 -2.17 -11.73
CA LEU A 43 -3.05 -3.29 -12.59
C LEU A 43 -3.34 -4.58 -11.81
N SER A 44 -2.66 -4.81 -10.69
CA SER A 44 -2.81 -6.05 -9.92
C SER A 44 -3.74 -5.91 -8.73
N TRP A 45 -4.12 -4.68 -8.34
CA TRP A 45 -4.79 -4.40 -7.06
C TRP A 45 -4.02 -4.89 -5.82
N ASP A 46 -2.76 -5.34 -5.95
CA ASP A 46 -1.89 -5.74 -4.84
C ASP A 46 -1.35 -4.51 -4.11
N HIS A 47 -2.24 -3.75 -3.48
CA HIS A 47 -1.83 -2.67 -2.62
C HIS A 47 -1.02 -3.25 -1.47
N LYS A 48 0.20 -2.74 -1.26
CA LYS A 48 0.97 -3.12 -0.08
C LYS A 48 0.23 -2.62 1.15
N VAL A 49 -0.28 -3.55 1.94
CA VAL A 49 -0.86 -3.29 3.25
C VAL A 49 0.25 -3.48 4.27
N VAL A 50 0.71 -2.39 4.88
CA VAL A 50 1.83 -2.45 5.84
C VAL A 50 1.30 -2.07 7.22
N ILE A 51 1.69 -2.88 8.21
CA ILE A 51 1.43 -2.59 9.61
C ILE A 51 2.77 -2.45 10.31
N GLU A 52 3.10 -1.22 10.69
CA GLU A 52 4.20 -0.94 11.60
C GLU A 52 3.69 -1.02 13.03
N PHE A 53 4.42 -1.74 13.90
CA PHE A 53 4.01 -1.91 15.29
C PHE A 53 5.19 -1.72 16.25
N PHE A 54 4.90 -1.21 17.44
CA PHE A 54 5.91 -1.07 18.49
C PHE A 54 6.38 -2.47 18.94
N PRO A 55 7.69 -2.75 19.06
CA PRO A 55 8.21 -4.12 19.17
C PRO A 55 7.69 -4.94 20.36
N THR A 56 7.23 -4.29 21.43
CA THR A 56 6.70 -4.99 22.62
C THR A 56 5.23 -5.39 22.49
N ILE A 57 4.58 -5.08 21.37
CA ILE A 57 3.18 -5.40 21.13
C ILE A 57 3.05 -6.77 20.46
N ILE A 58 2.11 -7.55 20.96
CA ILE A 58 1.71 -8.86 20.44
C ILE A 58 0.92 -8.64 19.14
N LYS A 59 1.31 -9.29 18.04
CA LYS A 59 0.71 -9.09 16.72
C LYS A 59 -0.79 -9.41 16.69
N GLU A 60 -1.19 -10.43 17.43
CA GLU A 60 -2.58 -10.88 17.55
C GLU A 60 -3.48 -9.77 18.09
N ASN A 61 -2.97 -8.96 19.04
CA ASN A 61 -3.71 -7.81 19.59
C ASN A 61 -3.84 -6.65 18.59
N VAL A 62 -2.96 -6.59 17.59
CA VAL A 62 -2.96 -5.55 16.56
C VAL A 62 -3.89 -5.91 15.41
N LEU A 63 -4.00 -7.20 15.07
CA LEU A 63 -4.69 -7.66 13.88
C LEU A 63 -6.16 -7.25 13.85
N ASP A 64 -6.90 -7.44 14.95
CA ASP A 64 -8.32 -7.09 15.01
C ASP A 64 -8.55 -5.58 14.90
N VAL A 65 -7.67 -4.80 15.52
CA VAL A 65 -7.71 -3.33 15.43
C VAL A 65 -7.38 -2.87 14.01
N ALA A 66 -6.36 -3.45 13.39
CA ALA A 66 -5.97 -3.14 12.02
C ALA A 66 -7.10 -3.49 11.04
N ARG A 67 -7.71 -4.67 11.15
CA ARG A 67 -8.86 -5.09 10.32
C ARG A 67 -10.01 -4.09 10.42
N ASN A 68 -10.38 -3.70 11.63
CA ASN A 68 -11.44 -2.71 11.84
C ASN A 68 -11.09 -1.36 11.22
N ILE A 69 -9.84 -0.90 11.32
CA ILE A 69 -9.43 0.37 10.70
C ILE A 69 -9.45 0.26 9.18
N TYR A 70 -8.93 -0.81 8.59
CA TYR A 70 -8.94 -0.98 7.14
C TYR A 70 -10.36 -0.99 6.57
N ILE A 71 -11.30 -1.65 7.24
CA ILE A 71 -12.71 -1.68 6.81
C ILE A 71 -13.36 -0.30 6.94
N ASN A 72 -13.18 0.38 8.09
CA ASN A 72 -13.94 1.60 8.39
C ASN A 72 -13.31 2.88 7.82
N VAL A 73 -11.99 2.93 7.68
CA VAL A 73 -11.24 4.12 7.25
C VAL A 73 -10.79 4.01 5.80
N PHE A 74 -10.18 2.88 5.44
CA PHE A 74 -9.66 2.66 4.09
C PHE A 74 -10.68 1.98 3.15
N TRP A 75 -11.83 1.55 3.69
CA TRP A 75 -12.89 0.84 2.97
C TRP A 75 -12.42 -0.41 2.22
N ILE A 76 -11.47 -1.13 2.82
CA ILE A 76 -10.96 -2.39 2.30
C ILE A 76 -11.07 -3.50 3.34
N GLU A 77 -11.33 -4.71 2.87
CA GLU A 77 -11.17 -5.91 3.66
C GLU A 77 -9.77 -6.48 3.40
N ILE A 78 -9.01 -6.73 4.47
CA ILE A 78 -7.62 -7.18 4.39
C ILE A 78 -7.50 -8.67 4.68
N ASP A 79 -6.88 -9.40 3.76
CA ASP A 79 -6.39 -10.76 4.02
C ASP A 79 -5.04 -10.68 4.76
N GLU A 80 -4.84 -11.56 5.73
CA GLU A 80 -3.59 -11.65 6.48
C GLU A 80 -2.39 -12.02 5.59
N ASN A 81 -2.65 -12.71 4.48
CA ASN A 81 -1.63 -13.12 3.50
C ASN A 81 -0.96 -11.94 2.77
N ILE A 82 -1.65 -10.80 2.68
CA ILE A 82 -1.14 -9.59 2.00
C ILE A 82 -0.50 -8.60 2.99
N LEU A 83 -0.56 -8.88 4.30
CA LEU A 83 -0.05 -8.00 5.34
C LEU A 83 1.47 -8.10 5.48
N VAL A 84 2.12 -6.95 5.36
CA VAL A 84 3.54 -6.80 5.68
C VAL A 84 3.67 -6.26 7.10
N TRP A 85 4.10 -7.12 8.02
CA TRP A 85 4.35 -6.76 9.41
C TRP A 85 5.76 -6.21 9.58
N LYS A 86 5.89 -5.01 10.15
CA LYS A 86 7.18 -4.36 10.41
C LYS A 86 7.30 -3.89 11.86
N PRO A 87 8.21 -4.45 12.67
CA PRO A 87 8.52 -3.85 13.97
C PRO A 87 9.20 -2.49 13.76
N ASN A 88 8.72 -1.45 14.44
CA ASN A 88 9.29 -0.10 14.38
C ASN A 88 9.49 0.48 15.79
N SER A 89 10.73 0.49 16.25
CA SER A 89 11.12 1.02 17.57
C SER A 89 11.03 2.55 17.69
N ASN A 90 10.86 3.26 16.57
CA ASN A 90 10.73 4.72 16.58
C ASN A 90 9.30 5.18 16.88
N LEU A 91 8.32 4.28 16.81
CA LEU A 91 6.95 4.59 17.24
C LEU A 91 6.93 4.88 18.74
N GLN A 92 6.17 5.89 19.15
CA GLN A 92 5.94 6.16 20.58
C GLN A 92 4.83 5.26 21.14
N GLY A 93 4.89 3.96 20.82
CA GLY A 93 3.89 2.95 21.17
C GLY A 93 2.85 2.67 20.07
N TRP A 94 2.03 1.65 20.27
CA TRP A 94 0.96 1.21 19.37
C TRP A 94 1.41 0.93 17.92
N ILE A 95 0.67 1.39 16.91
CA ILE A 95 0.82 0.98 15.51
C ILE A 95 0.64 2.15 14.53
N ARG A 96 1.20 1.98 13.33
CA ARG A 96 0.97 2.81 12.14
C ARG A 96 0.58 1.93 10.96
N LEU A 97 -0.45 2.33 10.24
CA LEU A 97 -1.09 1.56 9.18
C LEU A 97 -0.88 2.27 7.84
N PHE A 98 -0.58 1.50 6.79
CA PHE A 98 -0.37 2.04 5.45
C PHE A 98 -1.20 1.28 4.42
N PHE A 99 -1.88 2.04 3.57
CA PHE A 99 -2.55 1.54 2.38
C PHE A 99 -2.08 2.32 1.16
N GLY A 100 -1.18 1.73 0.37
CA GLY A 100 -0.57 2.45 -0.75
C GLY A 100 0.23 3.67 -0.27
N ASP A 101 -0.20 4.87 -0.69
CA ASP A 101 0.41 6.14 -0.26
C ASP A 101 -0.28 6.74 0.99
N ASP A 102 -1.43 6.20 1.40
CA ASP A 102 -2.14 6.66 2.58
C ASP A 102 -1.56 6.05 3.86
N MET A 103 -1.56 6.84 4.94
CA MET A 103 -1.02 6.45 6.24
C MET A 103 -1.95 6.92 7.35
N LEU A 104 -2.21 6.02 8.30
CA LEU A 104 -2.90 6.34 9.55
C LEU A 104 -1.99 6.03 10.74
N ASP A 105 -1.75 7.04 11.56
CA ASP A 105 -0.97 6.92 12.78
C ASP A 105 -1.90 6.78 13.99
N VAL A 106 -1.82 5.63 14.66
CA VAL A 106 -2.56 5.34 15.90
C VAL A 106 -1.58 5.22 17.07
N SER A 107 -0.31 5.60 16.87
CA SER A 107 0.67 5.72 17.94
C SER A 107 0.40 6.94 18.81
N PHE A 108 0.96 6.94 20.02
CA PHE A 108 0.89 8.10 20.92
C PHE A 108 1.77 9.27 20.47
N GLU A 109 2.29 9.24 19.24
CA GLU A 109 3.20 10.27 18.72
C GLU A 109 2.52 11.65 18.65
N SER A 110 1.24 11.73 18.28
CA SER A 110 0.47 12.98 18.29
C SER A 110 0.26 13.55 19.69
N VAL A 111 -0.01 12.67 20.68
CA VAL A 111 -0.19 13.05 22.10
C VAL A 111 1.14 13.52 22.70
N SER A 112 2.22 12.78 22.46
CA SER A 112 3.57 13.13 22.91
C SER A 112 4.04 14.46 22.33
N ASN A 113 3.80 14.70 21.04
CA ASN A 113 4.15 15.96 20.38
C ASN A 113 3.34 17.15 20.94
N ASN A 114 2.11 16.95 21.40
CA ASN A 114 1.33 17.98 22.07
C ASN A 114 1.82 18.23 23.50
N LEU A 115 2.20 17.19 24.23
CA LEU A 115 2.75 17.33 25.59
C LEU A 115 4.12 18.01 25.61
N ARG A 116 4.97 17.81 24.59
CA ARG A 116 6.28 18.48 24.48
C ARG A 116 6.20 19.98 24.13
N LYS A 117 5.04 20.47 23.74
CA LYS A 117 4.81 21.90 23.39
C LYS A 117 4.33 22.73 24.57
N ILE A 118 4.06 22.11 25.72
CA ILE A 118 3.68 22.74 26.99
C ILE A 118 4.94 22.85 27.85
#